data_AF-A0A660U6J2-F1
#
_entry.id   AF-A0A660U6J2-F1
#
_cell.length_a   1.000
_cell.length_b   1.000
_cell.length_c   1.000
_cell.angle_alpha   90.00
_cell.angle_beta   90.00
_cell.angle_gamma   90.00
#
_symmetry.space_group_name_H-M   'P 1'
#
loop_
_entity.id
_entity.type
_entity.pdbx_description
1 polymer ?
#
loop_
_entity_poly.entity_id
_entity_poly.type
_entity_poly.pdbx_seq_one_letter_code
_entity_poly.pdbx_strand_id
1 'polypeptide(L)'
;MTSSFNIEINGIYEYYSSLYNGLKIAVGITYYPGKRTISVKKPPKKEKVAPPKPQPLTEKPSGIEGLEHISLENVIFKDIFPVFFKYYDNNPVGSAVLKNISDRDIRDLKVSLFVKQYMDAPRECASIPELKAGEDKQVELSALFTEKVLEITESTKVTAQILISYKYSGEKYSGGLAETIRLYDRNATQWDDNRKAAAFVTAKDPAVLKFSKNIAGLIKGKGSRAVNENLRMAVGIHEALALYGMSYVVDPKTPYKDFSKNKQAVDFLQFPRQTLEYRAGDCDDLSILTCSLMEAVGIETAFITVPGHIFMAFSLDITPDEARKRFSRADELIFREGKAWIPVEVTMIEGGFLKAWQEGAKEWREAVAREVEGFYPMHEAWKVYEPVGLPGATDIALPNRAKVTIAYLEEVTKFIDREIYPQVAKLQAEIKRSGGSPKSINRLGVLYARYGLYDRAEREFKKVLSKNGNYVPALINLGNIHYLNKDMKGALSYYNKAYTVAPDNPKVLLCVARANHELENYGSLGRHTISSRQLILIWPCSLLILT
;
A
#
# COMPACT_ATOMS: atom_id res chain seq x y z
N MET A 1 25.98 37.89 41.50
CA MET A 1 26.45 37.84 40.10
C MET A 1 27.43 36.69 40.02
N THR A 2 27.05 35.59 39.37
CA THR A 2 27.88 34.39 39.27
C THR A 2 28.10 34.11 37.80
N SER A 3 29.36 34.16 37.37
CA SER A 3 29.76 33.65 36.05
C SER A 3 29.92 32.14 36.14
N SER A 4 29.52 31.41 35.11
CA SER A 4 29.64 29.95 35.04
C SER A 4 30.51 29.52 33.85
N PHE A 5 31.24 28.43 34.06
CA PHE A 5 32.06 27.76 33.04
C PHE A 5 31.51 26.36 32.81
N ASN A 6 31.36 25.97 31.54
CA ASN A 6 31.10 24.58 31.16
C ASN A 6 32.26 24.06 30.31
N ILE A 7 32.70 22.84 30.61
CA ILE A 7 33.68 22.09 29.84
C ILE A 7 32.97 20.87 29.27
N GLU A 8 33.00 20.71 27.96
CA GLU A 8 32.44 19.55 27.27
C GLU A 8 33.54 18.79 26.54
N ILE A 9 33.48 17.47 26.62
CA ILE A 9 34.40 16.55 25.93
C ILE A 9 33.54 15.69 25.01
N ASN A 10 33.80 15.77 23.71
CA ASN A 10 33.11 14.97 22.70
C ASN A 10 34.10 14.03 22.01
N GLY A 11 33.80 12.74 22.03
CA GLY A 11 34.54 11.70 21.32
C GLY A 11 33.70 11.18 20.15
N ILE A 12 34.24 11.19 18.94
CA ILE A 12 33.57 10.65 17.76
C ILE A 12 34.42 9.49 17.24
N TYR A 13 33.76 8.34 17.05
CA TYR A 13 34.33 7.15 16.45
C TYR A 13 33.84 7.04 15.01
N GLU A 14 34.72 7.32 14.04
CA GLU A 14 34.39 7.27 12.62
C GLU A 14 34.68 5.86 12.07
N TYR A 15 33.65 5.17 11.56
CA TYR A 15 33.79 3.88 10.87
C TYR A 15 33.47 4.06 9.38
N TYR A 16 34.49 3.95 8.53
CA TYR A 16 34.32 3.88 7.07
C TYR A 16 34.96 2.59 6.54
N SER A 17 34.24 1.92 5.64
CA SER A 17 34.58 0.67 4.98
C SER A 17 36.09 0.41 4.83
N SER A 18 36.60 -0.39 5.77
CA SER A 18 37.75 -1.28 5.61
C SER A 18 39.15 -0.70 5.42
N LEU A 19 39.51 0.51 5.88
CA LEU A 19 40.94 0.92 6.09
C LEU A 19 41.08 2.33 6.73
N TYR A 20 40.91 2.46 8.06
CA TYR A 20 41.67 3.30 9.04
C TYR A 20 40.89 3.33 10.37
N ASN A 21 41.57 3.20 11.51
CA ASN A 21 40.95 3.32 12.84
C ASN A 21 41.48 4.57 13.54
N GLY A 22 40.63 5.57 13.75
CA GLY A 22 41.00 6.80 14.46
C GLY A 22 39.90 7.27 15.41
N LEU A 23 40.25 7.44 16.68
CA LEU A 23 39.40 8.09 17.69
C LEU A 23 39.76 9.58 17.72
N LYS A 24 38.79 10.46 17.43
CA LYS A 24 38.96 11.91 17.62
C LYS A 24 38.26 12.32 18.90
N ILE A 25 39.01 12.98 19.78
CA ILE A 25 38.49 13.58 21.01
C ILE A 25 38.69 15.09 20.89
N ALA A 26 37.61 15.85 21.05
CA ALA A 26 37.64 17.30 21.11
C ALA A 26 37.15 17.77 22.48
N VAL A 27 37.85 18.74 23.07
CA VAL A 27 37.49 19.36 24.35
C VAL A 27 37.18 20.83 24.09
N GLY A 28 35.97 21.26 24.44
CA GLY A 28 35.52 22.64 24.32
C GLY A 28 35.22 23.24 25.69
N ILE A 29 35.65 24.48 25.91
CA ILE A 29 35.31 25.25 27.12
C ILE A 29 34.50 26.46 26.71
N THR A 30 33.32 26.63 27.31
CA THR A 30 32.44 27.78 27.07
C THR A 30 32.28 28.59 28.35
N TYR A 31 32.56 29.89 28.26
CA TYR A 31 32.46 30.84 29.36
C TYR A 31 31.30 31.82 29.14
N TYR A 32 30.45 31.99 30.15
CA TYR A 32 29.34 32.94 30.11
C TYR A 32 29.61 34.11 31.06
N PRO A 33 30.01 35.29 30.55
CA PRO A 33 30.15 36.48 31.38
C PRO A 33 28.77 37.08 31.73
N GLY A 34 28.57 37.42 33.01
CA GLY A 34 27.31 38.01 33.50
C GLY A 34 26.97 39.37 32.87
N LYS A 35 25.68 39.57 32.52
CA LYS A 35 25.18 40.78 31.84
C LYS A 35 25.18 42.02 32.77
N ARG A 36 25.65 43.17 32.24
CA ARG A 36 25.38 44.51 32.78
C ARG A 36 24.02 45.01 32.28
N THR A 37 23.19 45.53 33.19
CA THR A 37 21.93 46.21 32.90
C THR A 37 22.18 47.61 32.33
N ILE A 38 21.64 47.89 31.14
CA ILE A 38 21.58 49.24 30.56
C ILE A 38 20.17 49.80 30.82
N SER A 39 20.11 50.96 31.47
CA SER A 39 18.89 51.71 31.78
C SER A 39 18.44 52.54 30.57
N VAL A 40 17.23 52.30 30.06
CA VAL A 40 16.54 53.16 29.09
C VAL A 40 15.43 53.96 29.81
N LYS A 41 15.39 55.28 29.58
CA LYS A 41 14.45 56.25 30.18
C LYS A 41 12.99 55.98 29.78
N LYS A 42 12.06 56.15 30.73
CA LYS A 42 10.60 56.08 30.55
C LYS A 42 10.04 57.32 29.81
N PRO A 43 9.04 57.17 28.92
CA PRO A 43 8.23 58.27 28.39
C PRO A 43 7.18 58.75 29.43
N PRO A 44 6.58 59.94 29.27
CA PRO A 44 5.68 60.53 30.27
C PRO A 44 4.34 59.77 30.36
N LYS A 45 3.77 59.77 31.57
CA LYS A 45 2.49 59.12 31.92
C LYS A 45 1.34 59.75 31.13
N LYS A 46 0.68 58.97 30.27
CA LYS A 46 -0.72 59.21 29.89
C LYS A 46 -1.62 58.80 31.05
N GLU A 47 -2.61 59.62 31.35
CA GLU A 47 -3.67 59.34 32.33
C GLU A 47 -4.32 57.99 32.04
N LYS A 48 -4.55 57.22 33.11
CA LYS A 48 -5.30 55.97 33.06
C LYS A 48 -6.77 56.31 32.84
N VAL A 49 -7.22 56.26 31.59
CA VAL A 49 -8.65 56.01 31.31
C VAL A 49 -8.92 54.57 31.73
N ALA A 50 -9.82 54.37 32.68
CA ALA A 50 -10.24 53.04 33.10
C ALA A 50 -10.77 52.27 31.87
N PRO A 51 -10.46 50.97 31.72
CA PRO A 51 -11.13 50.16 30.69
C PRO A 51 -12.64 50.24 30.95
N PRO A 52 -13.48 50.41 29.91
CA PRO A 52 -14.92 50.36 30.10
C PRO A 52 -15.24 49.02 30.76
N LYS A 53 -16.00 49.05 31.86
CA LYS A 53 -16.60 47.83 32.41
C LYS A 53 -17.30 47.12 31.26
N PRO A 54 -17.12 45.80 31.05
CA PRO A 54 -17.92 45.09 30.08
C PRO A 54 -19.37 45.29 30.48
N GLN A 55 -20.09 46.09 29.68
CA GLN A 55 -21.54 46.05 29.70
C GLN A 55 -21.91 44.63 29.28
N PRO A 56 -22.89 43.99 29.93
CA PRO A 56 -23.48 42.80 29.34
C PRO A 56 -23.89 43.19 27.92
N LEU A 57 -23.44 42.44 26.92
CA LEU A 57 -24.07 42.50 25.61
C LEU A 57 -25.52 42.06 25.84
N THR A 58 -26.40 43.02 26.10
CA THR A 58 -27.81 42.89 25.75
C THR A 58 -27.90 43.08 24.24
N GLU A 59 -27.17 42.25 23.49
CA GLU A 59 -27.59 41.96 22.13
C GLU A 59 -28.86 41.15 22.29
N LYS A 60 -29.96 41.69 21.75
CA LYS A 60 -31.11 40.87 21.37
C LYS A 60 -30.56 39.64 20.63
N PRO A 61 -31.13 38.43 20.81
CA PRO A 61 -30.73 37.30 19.99
C PRO A 61 -30.80 37.78 18.55
N SER A 62 -29.66 37.67 17.86
CA SER A 62 -29.44 38.11 16.49
C SER A 62 -30.55 37.49 15.63
N GLY A 63 -31.63 38.25 15.45
CA GLY A 63 -32.71 37.84 14.56
C GLY A 63 -32.07 37.62 13.21
N ILE A 64 -32.13 36.39 12.72
CA ILE A 64 -31.68 36.08 11.37
C ILE A 64 -32.61 36.85 10.44
N GLU A 65 -32.04 37.64 9.53
CA GLU A 65 -32.81 38.45 8.59
C GLU A 65 -33.81 37.55 7.83
N GLY A 66 -35.12 37.80 8.01
CA GLY A 66 -36.20 36.97 7.45
C GLY A 66 -36.72 35.81 8.32
N LEU A 67 -36.20 35.58 9.53
CA LEU A 67 -36.67 34.56 10.48
C LEU A 67 -37.09 35.16 11.83
N GLU A 68 -38.25 35.82 11.86
CA GLU A 68 -38.73 36.51 13.08
C GLU A 68 -39.24 35.58 14.19
N HIS A 69 -39.63 34.34 13.83
CA HIS A 69 -40.29 33.39 14.74
C HIS A 69 -39.35 32.27 15.22
N ILE A 70 -38.13 32.19 14.70
CA ILE A 70 -37.16 31.14 15.00
C ILE A 70 -35.81 31.72 15.37
N SER A 71 -35.21 31.14 16.40
CA SER A 71 -33.82 31.33 16.77
C SER A 71 -33.01 30.09 16.37
N LEU A 72 -31.79 30.31 15.90
CA LEU A 72 -30.80 29.26 15.68
C LEU A 72 -29.67 29.47 16.68
N GLU A 73 -29.48 28.50 17.57
CA GLU A 73 -28.53 28.57 18.69
C GLU A 73 -27.52 27.42 18.59
N ASN A 74 -26.38 27.56 19.29
CA ASN A 74 -25.35 26.52 19.41
C ASN A 74 -24.94 25.90 18.06
N VAL A 75 -24.71 26.75 17.06
CA VAL A 75 -24.20 26.28 15.76
C VAL A 75 -22.74 25.89 15.91
N ILE A 76 -22.46 24.60 15.71
CA ILE A 76 -21.11 24.04 15.83
C ILE A 76 -20.79 23.29 14.55
N PHE A 77 -19.68 23.64 13.92
CA PHE A 77 -19.11 22.90 12.80
C PHE A 77 -17.87 22.13 13.24
N LYS A 78 -17.70 20.93 12.69
CA LYS A 78 -16.49 20.12 12.81
C LYS A 78 -15.45 20.62 11.82
N ASP A 79 -14.19 20.21 12.03
CA ASP A 79 -13.14 20.37 11.04
C ASP A 79 -13.47 19.57 9.78
N ILE A 80 -13.35 20.20 8.61
CA ILE A 80 -13.69 19.59 7.33
C ILE A 80 -12.41 19.39 6.52
N PHE A 81 -12.10 18.12 6.27
CA PHE A 81 -10.99 17.68 5.41
C PHE A 81 -11.54 17.34 4.01
N PRO A 82 -11.10 18.02 2.95
CA PRO A 82 -11.64 17.84 1.59
C PRO A 82 -11.56 16.42 1.06
N VAL A 83 -10.54 15.63 1.42
CA VAL A 83 -10.41 14.24 0.97
C VAL A 83 -11.59 13.35 1.44
N PHE A 84 -12.30 13.74 2.49
CA PHE A 84 -13.49 13.02 2.99
C PHE A 84 -14.81 13.60 2.48
N PHE A 85 -14.81 14.34 1.37
CA PHE A 85 -16.01 15.02 0.90
C PHE A 85 -17.22 14.08 0.72
N LYS A 86 -17.00 12.86 0.21
CA LYS A 86 -18.02 11.81 0.08
C LYS A 86 -18.53 11.26 1.40
N TYR A 87 -17.66 11.19 2.42
CA TYR A 87 -18.04 10.73 3.76
C TYR A 87 -19.08 11.69 4.37
N TYR A 88 -18.97 12.99 4.11
CA TYR A 88 -19.89 14.00 4.65
C TYR A 88 -21.31 13.94 4.07
N ASP A 89 -21.54 13.17 2.99
CA ASP A 89 -22.88 12.96 2.43
C ASP A 89 -23.84 12.29 3.42
N ASN A 90 -23.29 11.40 4.26
CA ASN A 90 -24.02 10.63 5.27
C ASN A 90 -23.52 10.92 6.70
N ASN A 91 -22.52 11.79 6.87
CA ASN A 91 -21.95 12.12 8.17
C ASN A 91 -21.97 13.64 8.39
N PRO A 92 -22.76 14.13 9.35
CA PRO A 92 -22.94 15.55 9.56
C PRO A 92 -21.62 16.29 9.85
N VAL A 93 -21.45 17.42 9.15
CA VAL A 93 -20.33 18.36 9.31
C VAL A 93 -20.56 19.33 10.47
N GLY A 94 -21.76 19.37 11.04
CA GLY A 94 -22.08 20.21 12.17
C GLY A 94 -23.43 19.89 12.78
N SER A 95 -23.84 20.72 13.74
CA SER A 95 -25.15 20.68 14.36
C SER A 95 -25.59 22.09 14.76
N ALA A 96 -26.90 22.28 14.86
CA ALA A 96 -27.50 23.50 15.40
C ALA A 96 -28.73 23.16 16.24
N VAL A 97 -29.13 24.07 17.12
CA VAL A 97 -30.37 23.98 17.88
C VAL A 97 -31.36 25.00 17.32
N LEU A 98 -32.46 24.52 16.77
CA LEU A 98 -33.59 25.36 16.39
C LEU A 98 -34.46 25.60 17.61
N LYS A 99 -34.93 26.83 17.79
CA LYS A 99 -35.88 27.16 18.86
C LYS A 99 -37.02 27.99 18.30
N ASN A 100 -38.25 27.54 18.55
CA ASN A 100 -39.43 28.34 18.28
C ASN A 100 -39.58 29.42 19.38
N ILE A 101 -39.35 30.68 19.00
CA ILE A 101 -39.42 31.83 19.92
C ILE A 101 -40.77 32.55 19.85
N SER A 102 -41.71 32.04 19.06
CA SER A 102 -43.05 32.57 18.91
C SER A 102 -44.06 31.95 19.88
N ASP A 103 -45.27 32.51 19.91
CA ASP A 103 -46.38 32.06 20.75
C ASP A 103 -47.25 30.97 20.08
N ARG A 104 -46.91 30.52 18.86
CA ARG A 104 -47.66 29.51 18.11
C ARG A 104 -46.77 28.46 17.47
N ASP A 105 -47.39 27.36 17.04
CA ASP A 105 -46.70 26.26 16.39
C ASP A 105 -46.23 26.64 14.97
N ILE A 106 -45.02 26.22 14.63
CA ILE A 106 -44.42 26.39 13.31
C ILE A 106 -44.56 25.09 12.54
N ARG A 107 -44.93 25.17 11.25
CA ARG A 107 -45.16 24.01 10.40
C ARG A 107 -44.30 24.00 9.14
N ASP A 108 -44.15 22.81 8.55
CA ASP A 108 -43.39 22.60 7.31
C ASP A 108 -41.98 23.18 7.36
N LEU A 109 -41.31 23.05 8.50
CA LEU A 109 -39.98 23.62 8.71
C LEU A 109 -38.93 22.78 7.98
N LYS A 110 -38.09 23.46 7.20
CA LYS A 110 -36.97 22.89 6.47
C LYS A 110 -35.70 23.63 6.80
N VAL A 111 -34.63 22.87 7.06
CA VAL A 111 -33.27 23.38 7.23
C VAL A 111 -32.40 22.81 6.14
N SER A 112 -31.62 23.67 5.48
CA SER A 112 -30.65 23.27 4.47
C SER A 112 -29.30 23.92 4.72
N LEU A 113 -28.22 23.22 4.39
CA LEU A 113 -26.86 23.75 4.42
C LEU A 113 -26.37 24.00 2.99
N PHE A 114 -25.70 25.12 2.77
CA PHE A 114 -25.13 25.46 1.47
C PHE A 114 -23.78 26.17 1.59
N VAL A 115 -22.75 25.60 0.99
CA VAL A 115 -21.40 26.19 0.88
C VAL A 115 -21.18 26.52 -0.59
N LYS A 116 -21.52 27.74 -0.99
CA LYS A 116 -21.69 28.17 -2.39
C LYS A 116 -20.51 27.82 -3.32
N GLN A 117 -19.29 27.87 -2.81
CA GLN A 117 -18.07 27.60 -3.59
C GLN A 117 -17.90 26.12 -3.94
N TYR A 118 -18.43 25.21 -3.12
CA TYR A 118 -18.11 23.78 -3.19
C TYR A 118 -19.34 22.88 -3.29
N MET A 119 -20.55 23.44 -3.30
CA MET A 119 -21.81 22.72 -3.47
C MET A 119 -22.55 23.30 -4.68
N ASP A 120 -23.17 22.44 -5.48
CA ASP A 120 -23.97 22.89 -6.64
C ASP A 120 -25.39 23.33 -6.22
N ALA A 121 -25.93 22.77 -5.13
CA ALA A 121 -27.23 23.13 -4.57
C ALA A 121 -27.25 22.95 -3.04
N PRO A 122 -28.15 23.64 -2.30
CA PRO A 122 -28.35 23.42 -0.87
C PRO A 122 -28.78 21.99 -0.55
N ARG A 123 -28.18 21.39 0.47
CA ARG A 123 -28.56 20.08 0.99
C ARG A 123 -29.61 20.23 2.08
N GLU A 124 -30.82 19.70 1.86
CA GLU A 124 -31.83 19.60 2.93
C GLU A 124 -31.31 18.67 4.03
N CYS A 125 -31.18 19.22 5.23
CA CYS A 125 -30.61 18.56 6.41
C CYS A 125 -31.70 18.04 7.36
N ALA A 126 -32.82 18.77 7.45
CA ALA A 126 -33.96 18.38 8.28
C ALA A 126 -35.27 18.86 7.66
N SER A 127 -36.30 18.02 7.77
CA SER A 127 -37.70 18.39 7.54
C SER A 127 -38.50 18.07 8.81
N ILE A 128 -39.06 19.10 9.43
CA ILE A 128 -39.78 19.03 10.70
C ILE A 128 -41.24 19.44 10.42
N PRO A 129 -42.21 18.51 10.49
CA PRO A 129 -43.60 18.81 10.17
C PRO A 129 -44.22 19.88 11.08
N GLU A 130 -43.90 19.83 12.37
CA GLU A 130 -44.39 20.75 13.39
C GLU A 130 -43.32 20.95 14.48
N LEU A 131 -43.15 22.19 14.94
CA LEU A 131 -42.31 22.58 16.07
C LEU A 131 -43.17 23.47 16.99
N LYS A 132 -43.46 23.01 18.20
CA LYS A 132 -44.41 23.66 19.10
C LYS A 132 -43.89 25.01 19.60
N ALA A 133 -44.80 25.88 20.02
CA ALA A 133 -44.44 27.14 20.68
C ALA A 133 -43.47 26.89 21.86
N GLY A 134 -42.32 27.58 21.86
CA GLY A 134 -41.28 27.44 22.89
C GLY A 134 -40.41 26.17 22.80
N GLU A 135 -40.70 25.24 21.88
CA GLU A 135 -39.94 23.99 21.72
C GLU A 135 -38.60 24.25 21.02
N ASP A 136 -37.57 23.52 21.45
CA ASP A 136 -36.27 23.45 20.82
C ASP A 136 -36.01 22.05 20.22
N LYS A 137 -35.24 22.02 19.13
CA LYS A 137 -34.90 20.78 18.43
C LYS A 137 -33.50 20.85 17.84
N GLN A 138 -32.67 19.87 18.20
CA GLN A 138 -31.36 19.70 17.59
C GLN A 138 -31.50 19.19 16.16
N VAL A 139 -30.75 19.79 15.24
CA VAL A 139 -30.64 19.38 13.85
C VAL A 139 -29.19 19.14 13.49
N GLU A 140 -28.95 18.06 12.75
CA GLU A 140 -27.65 17.74 12.20
C GLU A 140 -27.48 18.43 10.84
N LEU A 141 -26.32 19.04 10.61
CA LEU A 141 -26.02 19.76 9.38
C LEU A 141 -25.12 18.90 8.49
N SER A 142 -25.64 18.44 7.37
CA SER A 142 -24.91 17.62 6.40
C SER A 142 -24.61 18.43 5.13
N ALA A 143 -23.42 18.23 4.56
CA ALA A 143 -22.98 18.91 3.35
C ALA A 143 -22.83 17.90 2.21
N LEU A 144 -23.28 18.29 1.01
CA LEU A 144 -23.08 17.52 -0.22
C LEU A 144 -22.05 18.24 -1.08
N PHE A 145 -20.78 18.02 -0.75
CA PHE A 145 -19.67 18.67 -1.44
C PHE A 145 -19.43 18.06 -2.82
N THR A 146 -18.98 18.90 -3.75
CA THR A 146 -18.51 18.47 -5.07
C THR A 146 -16.99 18.28 -5.04
N GLU A 147 -16.44 17.63 -6.08
CA GLU A 147 -14.99 17.43 -6.23
C GLU A 147 -14.19 18.75 -6.24
N LYS A 148 -14.83 19.90 -6.46
CA LYS A 148 -14.21 21.23 -6.37
C LYS A 148 -13.56 21.49 -5.01
N VAL A 149 -14.04 20.84 -3.94
CA VAL A 149 -13.42 20.98 -2.60
C VAL A 149 -11.98 20.47 -2.59
N LEU A 150 -11.60 19.58 -3.50
CA LEU A 150 -10.23 19.07 -3.68
C LEU A 150 -9.29 20.08 -4.36
N GLU A 151 -9.80 21.23 -4.83
CA GLU A 151 -8.96 22.33 -5.34
C GLU A 151 -8.27 23.11 -4.20
N ILE A 152 -8.66 22.88 -2.95
CA ILE A 152 -8.08 23.54 -1.78
C ILE A 152 -6.69 22.97 -1.50
N THR A 153 -5.65 23.73 -1.84
CA THR A 153 -4.23 23.39 -1.58
C THR A 153 -3.64 24.07 -0.35
N GLU A 154 -4.42 24.93 0.30
CA GLU A 154 -4.06 25.56 1.57
C GLU A 154 -5.32 25.71 2.41
N SER A 155 -5.20 25.52 3.73
CA SER A 155 -6.33 25.66 4.64
C SER A 155 -6.96 27.05 4.52
N THR A 156 -8.27 27.10 4.32
CA THR A 156 -9.02 28.32 4.07
C THR A 156 -10.27 28.41 4.95
N LYS A 157 -10.94 29.57 4.90
CA LYS A 157 -12.23 29.79 5.53
C LYS A 157 -13.25 30.16 4.47
N VAL A 158 -14.42 29.55 4.54
CA VAL A 158 -15.54 29.86 3.64
C VAL A 158 -16.82 30.09 4.41
N THR A 159 -17.76 30.74 3.74
CA THR A 159 -19.09 31.00 4.30
C THR A 159 -20.01 29.81 4.02
N ALA A 160 -20.51 29.20 5.08
CA ALA A 160 -21.62 28.26 5.06
C ALA A 160 -22.93 29.01 5.32
N GLN A 161 -23.94 28.77 4.48
CA GLN A 161 -25.27 29.32 4.67
C GLN A 161 -26.20 28.24 5.21
N ILE A 162 -26.78 28.47 6.38
CA ILE A 162 -27.86 27.65 6.94
C ILE A 162 -29.17 28.31 6.53
N LEU A 163 -29.83 27.74 5.53
CA LEU A 163 -31.08 28.23 4.96
C LEU A 163 -32.25 27.58 5.69
N ILE A 164 -33.18 28.40 6.17
CA ILE A 164 -34.37 27.94 6.90
C ILE A 164 -35.60 28.45 6.18
N SER A 165 -36.58 27.57 5.97
CA SER A 165 -37.91 27.95 5.48
C SER A 165 -38.99 27.25 6.29
N TYR A 166 -40.09 27.96 6.57
CA TYR A 166 -41.19 27.43 7.37
C TYR A 166 -42.49 28.16 7.09
N LYS A 167 -43.59 27.64 7.62
CA LYS A 167 -44.90 28.32 7.66
C LYS A 167 -45.27 28.72 9.08
N TYR A 168 -45.72 29.95 9.23
CA TYR A 168 -46.24 30.48 10.48
C TYR A 168 -47.52 31.26 10.21
N SER A 169 -48.60 30.95 10.95
CA SER A 169 -49.94 31.53 10.74
C SER A 169 -50.44 31.51 9.29
N GLY A 170 -50.03 30.51 8.48
CA GLY A 170 -50.41 30.35 7.08
C GLY A 170 -49.49 31.04 6.07
N GLU A 171 -48.62 31.95 6.51
CA GLU A 171 -47.64 32.63 5.67
C GLU A 171 -46.32 31.86 5.61
N LYS A 172 -45.59 32.00 4.50
CA LYS A 172 -44.27 31.37 4.31
C LYS A 172 -43.17 32.36 4.66
N TYR A 173 -42.23 31.90 5.47
CA TYR A 173 -41.02 32.62 5.84
C TYR A 173 -39.79 31.86 5.34
N SER A 174 -38.77 32.60 4.94
CA SER A 174 -37.48 32.05 4.55
C SER A 174 -36.38 33.04 4.85
N GLY A 175 -35.25 32.52 5.33
CA GLY A 175 -34.06 33.30 5.65
C GLY A 175 -32.87 32.38 5.82
N GLY A 176 -31.74 32.92 6.26
CA GLY A 176 -30.59 32.07 6.54
C GLY A 176 -29.49 32.77 7.30
N LEU A 177 -28.72 31.97 8.02
CA LEU A 177 -27.57 32.41 8.80
C LEU A 177 -26.28 32.10 8.02
N ALA A 178 -25.39 33.08 7.93
CA ALA A 178 -24.07 32.90 7.36
C ALA A 178 -23.06 32.62 8.48
N GLU A 179 -22.50 31.41 8.48
CA GLU A 179 -21.45 31.00 9.41
C GLU A 179 -20.13 30.84 8.69
N THR A 180 -19.02 31.06 9.40
CA THR A 180 -17.69 30.84 8.84
C THR A 180 -17.19 29.46 9.24
N ILE A 181 -16.92 28.61 8.25
CA ILE A 181 -16.34 27.27 8.46
C ILE A 181 -14.89 27.23 7.96
N ARG A 182 -14.07 26.41 8.62
CA ARG A 182 -12.69 26.13 8.20
C ARG A 182 -12.67 24.88 7.34
N LEU A 183 -12.06 24.98 6.17
CA LEU A 183 -11.74 23.84 5.32
C LEU A 183 -10.22 23.66 5.33
N TYR A 184 -9.77 22.44 5.60
CA TYR A 184 -8.36 22.13 5.58
C TYR A 184 -7.84 21.93 4.15
N ASP A 185 -6.54 21.77 4.04
CA ASP A 185 -5.88 21.38 2.81
C ASP A 185 -6.37 19.98 2.34
N ARG A 186 -6.40 19.73 1.02
CA ARG A 186 -6.88 18.46 0.45
C ARG A 186 -6.05 17.24 0.83
N ASN A 187 -4.78 17.43 1.19
CA ASN A 187 -3.88 16.40 1.66
C ASN A 187 -3.94 16.25 3.19
N ALA A 188 -4.70 17.10 3.89
CA ALA A 188 -4.79 17.06 5.33
C ALA A 188 -5.70 15.93 5.85
N THR A 189 -5.31 15.32 6.97
CA THR A 189 -6.12 14.34 7.70
C THR A 189 -5.87 14.41 9.21
N GLN A 190 -6.61 13.59 9.97
CA GLN A 190 -6.36 13.27 11.37
C GLN A 190 -6.33 11.75 11.57
N TRP A 191 -5.69 11.31 12.65
CA TRP A 191 -5.53 9.88 13.02
C TRP A 191 -6.45 9.47 14.18
N ASP A 192 -7.62 10.08 14.27
CA ASP A 192 -8.74 9.63 15.12
C ASP A 192 -9.30 8.27 14.67
N ASP A 193 -9.24 8.01 13.36
CA ASP A 193 -9.50 6.71 12.75
C ASP A 193 -8.44 6.39 11.69
N ASN A 194 -7.63 5.34 11.92
CA ASN A 194 -6.54 4.95 11.01
C ASN A 194 -7.03 4.56 9.61
N ARG A 195 -8.32 4.23 9.44
CA ARG A 195 -8.89 3.90 8.12
C ARG A 195 -8.99 5.11 7.20
N LYS A 196 -8.90 6.34 7.73
CA LYS A 196 -8.96 7.58 6.94
C LYS A 196 -7.90 7.63 5.84
N ALA A 197 -6.70 7.10 6.08
CA ALA A 197 -5.64 7.01 5.07
C ALA A 197 -6.08 6.21 3.82
N ALA A 198 -7.07 5.31 3.93
CA ALA A 198 -7.58 4.53 2.79
C ALA A 198 -8.24 5.41 1.72
N ALA A 199 -8.74 6.60 2.08
CA ALA A 199 -9.31 7.54 1.12
C ALA A 199 -8.28 8.01 0.07
N PHE A 200 -6.99 8.01 0.43
CA PHE A 200 -5.89 8.38 -0.47
C PHE A 200 -5.48 7.25 -1.42
N VAL A 201 -5.86 5.99 -1.12
CA VAL A 201 -5.48 4.83 -1.92
C VAL A 201 -6.32 4.79 -3.20
N THR A 202 -5.71 5.19 -4.32
CA THR A 202 -6.42 5.47 -5.57
C THR A 202 -5.92 4.60 -6.71
N ALA A 203 -6.42 3.36 -6.75
CA ALA A 203 -6.08 2.35 -7.75
C ALA A 203 -6.42 2.74 -9.21
N LYS A 204 -7.33 3.71 -9.39
CA LYS A 204 -7.82 4.17 -10.71
C LYS A 204 -7.13 5.45 -11.19
N ASP A 205 -6.20 6.03 -10.43
CA ASP A 205 -5.46 7.20 -10.89
C ASP A 205 -4.64 6.85 -12.17
N PRO A 206 -4.64 7.71 -13.21
CA PRO A 206 -3.93 7.42 -14.46
C PRO A 206 -2.42 7.14 -14.29
N ALA A 207 -1.73 7.84 -13.38
CA ALA A 207 -0.32 7.62 -13.10
C ALA A 207 -0.09 6.26 -12.41
N VAL A 208 -0.93 5.92 -11.44
CA VAL A 208 -0.92 4.62 -10.74
C VAL A 208 -1.17 3.48 -11.73
N LEU A 209 -2.19 3.60 -12.59
CA LEU A 209 -2.49 2.61 -13.62
C LEU A 209 -1.36 2.48 -14.64
N LYS A 210 -0.78 3.61 -15.09
CA LYS A 210 0.35 3.62 -16.03
C LYS A 210 1.54 2.87 -15.44
N PHE A 211 1.93 3.16 -14.21
CA PHE A 211 3.05 2.50 -13.54
C PHE A 211 2.78 1.01 -13.37
N SER A 212 1.72 0.67 -12.63
CA SER A 212 1.39 -0.70 -12.23
C SER A 212 1.15 -1.64 -13.41
N LYS A 213 0.37 -1.22 -14.42
CA LYS A 213 0.08 -2.06 -15.61
C LYS A 213 1.30 -2.29 -16.49
N ASN A 214 2.22 -1.32 -16.58
CA ASN A 214 3.47 -1.51 -17.33
C ASN A 214 4.37 -2.55 -16.65
N ILE A 215 4.46 -2.51 -15.32
CA ILE A 215 5.19 -3.50 -14.54
C ILE A 215 4.52 -4.87 -14.62
N ALA A 216 3.20 -4.94 -14.51
CA ALA A 216 2.46 -6.19 -14.68
C ALA A 216 2.69 -6.83 -16.06
N GLY A 217 2.63 -6.04 -17.13
CA GLY A 217 2.95 -6.50 -18.48
C GLY A 217 4.41 -6.95 -18.65
N LEU A 218 5.34 -6.36 -17.88
CA LEU A 218 6.75 -6.75 -17.90
C LEU A 218 7.01 -8.08 -17.19
N ILE A 219 6.30 -8.35 -16.09
CA ILE A 219 6.44 -9.53 -15.23
C ILE A 219 5.67 -10.73 -15.78
N LYS A 220 4.56 -10.48 -16.49
CA LYS A 220 3.70 -11.53 -17.04
C LYS A 220 4.51 -12.56 -17.84
N GLY A 221 4.40 -13.83 -17.43
CA GLY A 221 5.11 -14.95 -18.06
C GLY A 221 6.60 -15.07 -17.71
N LYS A 222 7.15 -14.21 -16.84
CA LYS A 222 8.54 -14.30 -16.34
C LYS A 222 8.59 -14.89 -14.92
N GLY A 223 9.69 -15.57 -14.63
CA GLY A 223 9.92 -16.25 -13.35
C GLY A 223 9.24 -17.63 -13.27
N SER A 224 9.36 -18.27 -12.12
CA SER A 224 8.86 -19.62 -11.91
C SER A 224 7.36 -19.65 -11.62
N ARG A 225 6.63 -20.53 -12.30
CA ARG A 225 5.20 -20.80 -12.00
C ARG A 225 5.00 -21.47 -10.64
N ALA A 226 6.07 -21.97 -10.02
CA ALA A 226 6.02 -22.49 -8.65
C ALA A 226 5.86 -21.37 -7.60
N VAL A 227 6.12 -20.12 -7.98
CA VAL A 227 5.94 -18.94 -7.10
C VAL A 227 4.57 -18.33 -7.36
N ASN A 228 3.86 -18.03 -6.26
CA ASN A 228 2.54 -17.39 -6.29
C ASN A 228 2.54 -16.12 -7.17
N GLU A 229 1.45 -15.90 -7.90
CA GLU A 229 1.36 -14.80 -8.86
C GLU A 229 1.36 -13.42 -8.20
N ASN A 230 0.59 -13.23 -7.12
CA ASN A 230 0.57 -11.98 -6.35
C ASN A 230 1.94 -11.69 -5.77
N LEU A 231 2.64 -12.70 -5.25
CA LEU A 231 4.02 -12.55 -4.78
C LEU A 231 4.97 -12.10 -5.90
N ARG A 232 4.91 -12.72 -7.09
CA ARG A 232 5.74 -12.30 -8.24
C ARG A 232 5.45 -10.85 -8.63
N MET A 233 4.18 -10.44 -8.63
CA MET A 233 3.79 -9.07 -8.93
C MET A 233 4.30 -8.08 -7.88
N ALA A 234 4.14 -8.41 -6.60
CA ALA A 234 4.59 -7.59 -5.48
C ALA A 234 6.11 -7.37 -5.51
N VAL A 235 6.88 -8.44 -5.73
CA VAL A 235 8.34 -8.34 -5.92
C VAL A 235 8.65 -7.36 -7.04
N GLY A 236 8.04 -7.53 -8.22
CA GLY A 236 8.39 -6.67 -9.35
C GLY A 236 7.89 -5.22 -9.21
N ILE A 237 6.81 -4.94 -8.48
CA ILE A 237 6.41 -3.57 -8.12
C ILE A 237 7.45 -2.95 -7.18
N HIS A 238 7.88 -3.68 -6.15
CA HIS A 238 8.88 -3.21 -5.19
C HIS A 238 10.22 -2.91 -5.87
N GLU A 239 10.75 -3.85 -6.66
CA GLU A 239 12.00 -3.63 -7.41
C GLU A 239 11.87 -2.50 -8.44
N ALA A 240 10.68 -2.30 -9.02
CA ALA A 240 10.41 -1.19 -9.91
C ALA A 240 10.45 0.16 -9.17
N LEU A 241 9.89 0.26 -7.97
CA LEU A 241 9.93 1.48 -7.14
C LEU A 241 11.37 1.82 -6.73
N ALA A 242 12.15 0.81 -6.33
CA ALA A 242 13.57 1.00 -6.00
C ALA A 242 14.35 1.55 -7.20
N LEU A 243 14.20 0.94 -8.38
CA LEU A 243 14.86 1.38 -9.61
C LEU A 243 14.28 2.68 -10.21
N TYR A 244 13.09 3.06 -9.78
CA TYR A 244 12.49 4.35 -10.11
C TYR A 244 13.15 5.49 -9.33
N GLY A 245 13.85 5.16 -8.23
CA GLY A 245 14.47 6.12 -7.31
C GLY A 245 13.51 6.61 -6.24
N MET A 246 12.51 5.80 -5.88
CA MET A 246 11.64 6.11 -4.74
C MET A 246 12.46 6.13 -3.46
N SER A 247 12.28 7.15 -2.62
CA SER A 247 13.06 7.36 -1.40
C SER A 247 12.16 7.53 -0.18
N TYR A 248 12.55 6.92 0.94
CA TYR A 248 11.94 7.22 2.22
C TYR A 248 12.51 8.53 2.77
N VAL A 249 11.63 9.48 3.08
CA VAL A 249 11.99 10.75 3.69
C VAL A 249 11.10 10.96 4.90
N VAL A 250 11.71 10.94 6.10
CA VAL A 250 10.99 11.28 7.34
C VAL A 250 10.56 12.74 7.26
N ASP A 251 9.27 13.03 7.44
CA ASP A 251 8.83 14.41 7.57
C ASP A 251 9.39 15.02 8.87
N PRO A 252 10.25 16.07 8.79
CA PRO A 252 10.79 16.73 9.98
C PRO A 252 9.74 17.47 10.82
N LYS A 253 8.54 17.73 10.28
CA LYS A 253 7.41 18.35 10.99
C LYS A 253 6.42 17.34 11.54
N THR A 254 6.38 16.13 10.97
CA THR A 254 5.27 15.19 11.16
C THR A 254 5.75 13.75 11.34
N PRO A 255 6.60 13.44 12.34
CA PRO A 255 6.87 12.04 12.64
C PRO A 255 5.55 11.41 13.11
N TYR A 256 5.01 10.42 12.39
CA TYR A 256 3.84 9.63 12.80
C TYR A 256 3.94 9.17 14.28
N LYS A 257 5.17 8.96 14.76
CA LYS A 257 5.53 8.70 16.17
C LYS A 257 5.01 9.72 17.18
N ASP A 258 4.89 10.99 16.80
CA ASP A 258 4.40 12.08 17.65
C ASP A 258 2.87 12.23 17.59
N PHE A 259 2.25 11.95 16.43
CA PHE A 259 0.80 12.06 16.22
C PHE A 259 0.01 10.84 16.69
N SER A 260 0.63 9.65 16.72
CA SER A 260 0.04 8.47 17.38
C SER A 260 -0.33 8.73 18.86
N LYS A 261 0.25 9.77 19.48
CA LYS A 261 -0.07 10.23 20.84
C LYS A 261 -1.11 11.36 20.89
N ASN A 262 -1.28 12.12 19.81
CA ASN A 262 -2.25 13.21 19.71
C ASN A 262 -3.13 13.05 18.47
N LYS A 263 -4.19 12.24 18.61
CA LYS A 263 -5.11 11.87 17.52
C LYS A 263 -5.82 13.04 16.83
N GLN A 264 -5.82 14.24 17.44
CA GLN A 264 -6.47 15.43 16.88
C GLN A 264 -5.52 16.32 16.08
N ALA A 265 -4.22 16.04 16.12
CA ALA A 265 -3.28 16.84 15.37
C ALA A 265 -3.37 16.51 13.87
N VAL A 266 -3.29 17.54 13.04
CA VAL A 266 -3.50 17.45 11.59
C VAL A 266 -2.20 17.01 10.91
N ASP A 267 -2.32 15.98 10.09
CA ASP A 267 -1.23 15.40 9.30
C ASP A 267 -1.42 15.70 7.80
N PHE A 268 -0.37 15.56 6.99
CA PHE A 268 -0.36 15.77 5.55
C PHE A 268 0.01 14.47 4.83
N LEU A 269 -0.93 13.88 4.09
CA LEU A 269 -0.74 12.67 3.31
C LEU A 269 -0.68 12.97 1.82
N GLN A 270 0.29 12.41 1.11
CA GLN A 270 0.38 12.49 -0.34
C GLN A 270 -0.59 11.52 -1.02
N PHE A 271 -1.23 11.99 -2.10
CA PHE A 271 -1.84 11.07 -3.06
C PHE A 271 -0.73 10.26 -3.76
N PRO A 272 -0.99 9.01 -4.16
CA PRO A 272 0.03 8.14 -4.76
C PRO A 272 0.65 8.75 -6.03
N ARG A 273 -0.11 9.57 -6.76
CA ARG A 273 0.41 10.33 -7.90
C ARG A 273 1.49 11.34 -7.49
N GLN A 274 1.28 12.08 -6.39
CA GLN A 274 2.27 13.01 -5.85
C GLN A 274 3.53 12.27 -5.38
N THR A 275 3.38 11.13 -4.69
CA THR A 275 4.51 10.31 -4.26
C THR A 275 5.35 9.83 -5.46
N LEU A 276 4.70 9.43 -6.56
CA LEU A 276 5.38 9.07 -7.81
C LEU A 276 6.07 10.28 -8.46
N GLU A 277 5.45 11.45 -8.46
CA GLU A 277 6.04 12.67 -9.01
C GLU A 277 7.28 13.11 -8.22
N TYR A 278 7.17 13.17 -6.89
CA TYR A 278 8.24 13.62 -6.00
C TYR A 278 9.33 12.56 -5.82
N ARG A 279 9.00 11.29 -6.06
CA ARG A 279 9.85 10.12 -5.79
C ARG A 279 10.31 10.03 -4.34
N ALA A 280 9.48 10.56 -3.44
CA ALA A 280 9.76 10.58 -2.02
C ALA A 280 8.44 10.59 -1.24
N GLY A 281 8.47 9.95 -0.08
CA GLY A 281 7.37 9.94 0.88
C GLY A 281 7.83 9.36 2.21
N ASP A 282 7.04 9.57 3.26
CA ASP A 282 7.21 8.91 4.55
C ASP A 282 6.52 7.54 4.59
N CYS A 283 6.28 7.01 5.79
CA CYS A 283 5.76 5.64 5.96
C CYS A 283 4.34 5.49 5.40
N ASP A 284 3.52 6.50 5.61
CA ASP A 284 2.12 6.59 5.20
C ASP A 284 1.99 6.87 3.71
N ASP A 285 2.76 7.82 3.17
CA ASP A 285 2.82 8.08 1.73
C ASP A 285 3.22 6.82 0.94
N LEU A 286 4.27 6.13 1.38
CA LEU A 286 4.76 4.91 0.72
C LEU A 286 3.80 3.74 0.88
N SER A 287 3.09 3.65 2.01
CA SER A 287 2.02 2.68 2.22
C SER A 287 0.86 2.93 1.26
N ILE A 288 0.40 4.18 1.15
CA ILE A 288 -0.67 4.59 0.24
C ILE A 288 -0.28 4.28 -1.21
N LEU A 289 0.94 4.64 -1.62
CA LEU A 289 1.44 4.37 -2.95
C LEU A 289 1.48 2.87 -3.25
N THR A 290 2.07 2.08 -2.36
CA THR A 290 2.25 0.64 -2.58
C THR A 290 0.90 -0.07 -2.64
N CYS A 291 -0.02 0.24 -1.73
CA CYS A 291 -1.39 -0.26 -1.77
C CYS A 291 -2.08 0.12 -3.10
N SER A 292 -1.98 1.37 -3.52
CA SER A 292 -2.62 1.85 -4.77
C SER A 292 -2.11 1.09 -6.00
N LEU A 293 -0.80 0.85 -6.07
CA LEU A 293 -0.17 0.12 -7.18
C LEU A 293 -0.58 -1.35 -7.23
N MET A 294 -0.72 -2.00 -6.08
CA MET A 294 -1.15 -3.40 -5.97
C MET A 294 -2.65 -3.57 -6.26
N GLU A 295 -3.50 -2.71 -5.71
CA GLU A 295 -4.94 -2.69 -5.98
C GLU A 295 -5.22 -2.44 -7.48
N ALA A 296 -4.42 -1.60 -8.14
CA ALA A 296 -4.53 -1.31 -9.57
C ALA A 296 -4.29 -2.52 -10.48
N VAL A 297 -3.61 -3.56 -9.98
CA VAL A 297 -3.38 -4.85 -10.68
C VAL A 297 -4.22 -5.98 -10.09
N GLY A 298 -5.18 -5.67 -9.21
CA GLY A 298 -6.12 -6.63 -8.65
C GLY A 298 -5.59 -7.42 -7.46
N ILE A 299 -4.55 -6.93 -6.79
CA ILE A 299 -4.02 -7.54 -5.56
C ILE A 299 -4.61 -6.80 -4.38
N GLU A 300 -5.37 -7.53 -3.57
CA GLU A 300 -5.98 -7.02 -2.35
C GLU A 300 -4.93 -6.67 -1.30
N THR A 301 -5.10 -5.53 -0.65
CA THR A 301 -4.16 -4.95 0.31
C THR A 301 -4.82 -4.60 1.63
N ALA A 302 -4.00 -4.38 2.64
CA ALA A 302 -4.40 -3.92 3.96
C ALA A 302 -3.33 -2.99 4.52
N PHE A 303 -3.74 -1.99 5.31
CA PHE A 303 -2.80 -1.27 6.17
C PHE A 303 -2.53 -2.05 7.45
N ILE A 304 -1.29 -1.97 7.90
CA ILE A 304 -0.87 -2.39 9.23
C ILE A 304 -0.42 -1.15 9.98
N THR A 305 -0.96 -0.93 11.17
CA THR A 305 -0.52 0.16 12.05
C THR A 305 0.03 -0.39 13.33
N VAL A 306 1.13 0.17 13.81
CA VAL A 306 1.71 -0.09 15.12
C VAL A 306 2.01 1.27 15.77
N PRO A 307 2.26 1.35 17.10
CA PRO A 307 2.55 2.62 17.73
C PRO A 307 3.74 3.33 17.08
N GLY A 308 3.45 4.45 16.41
CA GLY A 308 4.47 5.27 15.77
C GLY A 308 4.93 4.80 14.39
N HIS A 309 4.24 3.85 13.75
CA HIS A 309 4.54 3.44 12.37
C HIS A 309 3.34 2.85 11.62
N ILE A 310 3.31 3.02 10.30
CA ILE A 310 2.32 2.42 9.39
C ILE A 310 3.04 1.77 8.19
N PHE A 311 2.59 0.58 7.82
CA PHE A 311 3.06 -0.14 6.64
C PHE A 311 1.90 -0.93 6.04
N MET A 312 2.18 -1.92 5.19
CA MET A 312 1.13 -2.61 4.44
C MET A 312 1.28 -4.13 4.42
N ALA A 313 0.20 -4.82 4.08
CA ALA A 313 0.21 -6.22 3.70
C ALA A 313 -0.62 -6.46 2.43
N PHE A 314 -0.25 -7.47 1.66
CA PHE A 314 -1.02 -7.90 0.49
C PHE A 314 -1.41 -9.38 0.57
N SER A 315 -2.56 -9.70 0.00
CA SER A 315 -3.12 -11.05 -0.02
C SER A 315 -2.40 -11.92 -1.05
N LEU A 316 -2.06 -13.15 -0.65
CA LEU A 316 -1.59 -14.19 -1.58
C LEU A 316 -2.73 -14.88 -2.34
N ASP A 317 -3.98 -14.55 -2.01
CA ASP A 317 -5.20 -15.19 -2.53
C ASP A 317 -5.18 -16.73 -2.37
N ILE A 318 -4.71 -17.19 -1.21
CA ILE A 318 -4.69 -18.59 -0.82
C ILE A 318 -5.12 -18.74 0.63
N THR A 319 -5.63 -19.92 0.96
CA THR A 319 -6.04 -20.26 2.34
C THR A 319 -4.82 -20.43 3.26
N PRO A 320 -4.99 -20.24 4.58
CA PRO A 320 -3.94 -20.52 5.57
C PRO A 320 -3.34 -21.92 5.46
N ASP A 321 -4.16 -22.94 5.20
CA ASP A 321 -3.70 -24.33 5.08
C ASP A 321 -2.84 -24.55 3.83
N GLU A 322 -3.21 -23.92 2.72
CA GLU A 322 -2.43 -23.95 1.49
C GLU A 322 -1.10 -23.21 1.67
N ALA A 323 -1.13 -22.05 2.32
CA ALA A 323 0.07 -21.27 2.62
C ALA A 323 1.06 -22.05 3.50
N ARG A 324 0.59 -22.70 4.57
CA ARG A 324 1.42 -23.54 5.47
C ARG A 324 2.09 -24.72 4.76
N LYS A 325 1.51 -25.21 3.66
CA LYS A 325 2.09 -26.28 2.84
C LYS A 325 3.09 -25.76 1.81
N ARG A 326 2.90 -24.53 1.33
CA ARG A 326 3.71 -23.94 0.24
C ARG A 326 4.93 -23.18 0.73
N PHE A 327 4.82 -22.50 1.87
CA PHE A 327 5.88 -21.65 2.42
C PHE A 327 6.60 -22.38 3.55
N SER A 328 7.93 -22.41 3.48
CA SER A 328 8.80 -22.96 4.53
C SER A 328 8.74 -22.15 5.83
N ARG A 329 8.43 -20.84 5.73
CA ARG A 329 8.34 -19.88 6.82
C ARG A 329 6.93 -19.30 6.94
N ALA A 330 5.98 -20.14 7.35
CA ALA A 330 4.60 -19.71 7.57
C ALA A 330 4.45 -18.71 8.73
N ASP A 331 5.47 -18.59 9.59
CA ASP A 331 5.56 -17.59 10.66
C ASP A 331 5.88 -16.17 10.14
N GLU A 332 6.34 -16.03 8.89
CA GLU A 332 6.50 -14.74 8.21
C GLU A 332 5.20 -14.26 7.51
N LEU A 333 4.08 -14.99 7.69
CA LEU A 333 2.78 -14.67 7.09
C LEU A 333 1.76 -14.22 8.14
N ILE A 334 0.78 -13.45 7.68
CA ILE A 334 -0.40 -13.07 8.46
C ILE A 334 -1.57 -13.94 8.01
N PHE A 335 -2.31 -14.51 8.96
CA PHE A 335 -3.54 -15.25 8.70
C PHE A 335 -4.73 -14.50 9.29
N ARG A 336 -5.50 -13.83 8.43
CA ARG A 336 -6.70 -13.06 8.81
C ARG A 336 -7.77 -13.30 7.75
N GLU A 337 -9.04 -13.37 8.18
CA GLU A 337 -10.20 -13.46 7.28
C GLU A 337 -10.14 -14.64 6.29
N GLY A 338 -9.58 -15.77 6.72
CA GLY A 338 -9.46 -16.97 5.89
C GLY A 338 -8.44 -16.88 4.75
N LYS A 339 -7.60 -15.83 4.72
CA LYS A 339 -6.55 -15.61 3.72
C LYS A 339 -5.17 -15.54 4.36
N ALA A 340 -4.15 -15.85 3.57
CA ALA A 340 -2.75 -15.61 3.91
C ALA A 340 -2.26 -14.30 3.28
N TRP A 341 -1.61 -13.46 4.09
CA TRP A 341 -1.10 -12.16 3.69
C TRP A 341 0.40 -12.06 3.96
N ILE A 342 1.08 -11.27 3.13
CA ILE A 342 2.49 -10.92 3.31
C ILE A 342 2.57 -9.47 3.81
N PRO A 343 3.08 -9.23 5.04
CA PRO A 343 3.43 -7.90 5.48
C PRO A 343 4.72 -7.43 4.78
N VAL A 344 4.77 -6.15 4.43
CA VAL A 344 5.92 -5.54 3.75
C VAL A 344 6.24 -4.22 4.43
N GLU A 345 7.48 -4.09 4.90
CA GLU A 345 8.00 -2.81 5.37
C GLU A 345 8.32 -1.91 4.17
N VAL A 346 7.38 -1.04 3.82
CA VAL A 346 7.43 -0.23 2.60
C VAL A 346 8.46 0.89 2.63
N THR A 347 8.94 1.29 3.80
CA THR A 347 10.05 2.25 3.90
C THR A 347 11.40 1.64 3.49
N MET A 348 11.52 0.30 3.52
CA MET A 348 12.70 -0.43 3.06
C MET A 348 12.68 -0.65 1.55
N ILE A 349 12.69 0.45 0.80
CA ILE A 349 12.70 0.44 -0.67
C ILE A 349 14.03 -0.14 -1.20
N GLU A 350 15.13 0.13 -0.51
CA GLU A 350 16.44 -0.39 -0.87
C GLU A 350 16.76 -1.71 -0.16
N GLY A 351 17.49 -2.59 -0.84
CA GLY A 351 17.96 -3.87 -0.28
C GLY A 351 17.14 -5.09 -0.68
N GLY A 352 16.06 -4.90 -1.43
CA GLY A 352 15.27 -5.95 -2.08
C GLY A 352 14.05 -6.40 -1.29
N PHE A 353 13.05 -6.88 -2.03
CA PHE A 353 11.73 -7.23 -1.49
C PHE A 353 11.77 -8.20 -0.30
N LEU A 354 12.63 -9.23 -0.32
CA LEU A 354 12.64 -10.23 0.75
C LEU A 354 13.05 -9.63 2.09
N LYS A 355 13.94 -8.62 2.08
CA LYS A 355 14.35 -7.93 3.29
C LYS A 355 13.20 -7.10 3.85
N ALA A 356 12.49 -6.37 2.99
CA ALA A 356 11.30 -5.60 3.36
C ALA A 356 10.18 -6.49 3.93
N TRP A 357 9.95 -7.67 3.33
CA TRP A 357 9.01 -8.65 3.88
C TRP A 357 9.47 -9.17 5.26
N GLN A 358 10.74 -9.57 5.39
CA GLN A 358 11.24 -10.09 6.67
C GLN A 358 11.13 -9.09 7.81
N GLU A 359 11.41 -7.81 7.55
CA GLU A 359 11.25 -6.77 8.56
C GLU A 359 9.77 -6.52 8.88
N GLY A 360 8.90 -6.38 7.87
CA GLY A 360 7.45 -6.23 8.10
C GLY A 360 6.83 -7.40 8.87
N ALA A 361 7.30 -8.63 8.62
CA ALA A 361 6.88 -9.82 9.37
C ALA A 361 7.40 -9.84 10.81
N LYS A 362 8.59 -9.29 11.05
CA LYS A 362 9.12 -9.11 12.40
C LYS A 362 8.31 -8.06 13.16
N GLU A 363 8.10 -6.89 12.57
CA GLU A 363 7.32 -5.81 13.18
C GLU A 363 5.89 -6.23 13.50
N TRP A 364 5.22 -6.93 12.56
CA TRP A 364 3.91 -7.51 12.81
C TRP A 364 3.90 -8.44 14.02
N ARG A 365 4.85 -9.39 14.10
CA ARG A 365 4.91 -10.34 15.23
C ARG A 365 5.19 -9.63 16.56
N GLU A 366 6.06 -8.64 16.56
CA GLU A 366 6.32 -7.83 17.76
C GLU A 366 5.09 -7.04 18.21
N ALA A 367 4.32 -6.50 17.28
CA ALA A 367 3.09 -5.77 17.57
C ALA A 367 1.98 -6.69 18.10
N VAL A 368 1.79 -7.86 17.47
CA VAL A 368 0.85 -8.89 17.93
C VAL A 368 1.21 -9.38 19.33
N ALA A 369 2.50 -9.60 19.61
CA ALA A 369 2.96 -10.02 20.93
C ALA A 369 2.71 -8.96 22.02
N ARG A 370 2.53 -7.69 21.64
CA ARG A 370 2.22 -6.58 22.54
C ARG A 370 0.74 -6.18 22.50
N GLU A 371 -0.08 -6.81 21.66
CA GLU A 371 -1.50 -6.48 21.44
C GLU A 371 -1.72 -5.01 21.03
N VAL A 372 -0.83 -4.48 20.19
CA VAL A 372 -0.88 -3.09 19.70
C VAL A 372 -1.01 -3.00 18.18
N GLU A 373 -1.29 -4.11 17.50
CA GLU A 373 -1.44 -4.13 16.06
C GLU A 373 -2.82 -3.63 15.61
N GLY A 374 -2.82 -2.82 14.56
CA GLY A 374 -4.00 -2.55 13.74
C GLY A 374 -3.87 -3.27 12.40
N PHE A 375 -4.96 -3.84 11.91
CA PHE A 375 -5.03 -4.49 10.60
C PHE A 375 -6.30 -4.03 9.89
N TYR A 376 -6.15 -3.32 8.77
CA TYR A 376 -7.25 -2.65 8.08
C TYR A 376 -7.27 -3.07 6.60
N PRO A 377 -8.04 -4.11 6.23
CA PRO A 377 -8.25 -4.48 4.83
C PRO A 377 -8.79 -3.30 4.01
N MET A 378 -8.21 -3.07 2.83
CA MET A 378 -8.48 -1.87 2.03
C MET A 378 -9.94 -1.78 1.62
N HIS A 379 -10.55 -2.90 1.20
CA HIS A 379 -11.94 -2.91 0.75
C HIS A 379 -12.94 -2.71 1.88
N GLU A 380 -12.60 -3.11 3.12
CA GLU A 380 -13.41 -2.80 4.30
C GLU A 380 -13.25 -1.33 4.71
N ALA A 381 -12.04 -0.78 4.63
CA ALA A 381 -11.80 0.63 4.89
C ALA A 381 -12.54 1.53 3.89
N TRP A 382 -12.57 1.17 2.60
CA TRP A 382 -13.29 1.89 1.55
C TRP A 382 -14.82 1.90 1.69
N LYS A 383 -15.41 0.98 2.47
CA LYS A 383 -16.84 1.06 2.81
C LYS A 383 -17.17 2.24 3.73
N VAL A 384 -16.18 2.72 4.48
CA VAL A 384 -16.32 3.86 5.40
C VAL A 384 -15.73 5.12 4.76
N TYR A 385 -14.50 5.03 4.26
CA TYR A 385 -13.78 6.14 3.64
C TYR A 385 -13.49 5.79 2.18
N GLU A 386 -14.41 6.15 1.30
CA GLU A 386 -14.27 5.90 -0.13
C GLU A 386 -12.96 6.49 -0.70
N PRO A 387 -12.35 5.84 -1.71
CA PRO A 387 -11.18 6.39 -2.37
C PRO A 387 -11.55 7.65 -3.17
N VAL A 388 -10.67 8.64 -3.09
CA VAL A 388 -10.84 9.96 -3.72
C VAL A 388 -9.66 10.24 -4.64
N GLY A 389 -9.90 10.26 -5.95
CA GLY A 389 -8.89 10.58 -6.94
C GLY A 389 -8.53 12.07 -6.94
N LEU A 390 -7.26 12.39 -7.16
CA LEU A 390 -6.82 13.77 -7.31
C LEU A 390 -7.19 14.28 -8.72
N PRO A 391 -7.92 15.41 -8.86
CA PRO A 391 -8.28 15.96 -10.17
C PRO A 391 -7.06 16.20 -11.07
N GLY A 392 -7.25 16.08 -12.38
CA GLY A 392 -6.19 16.22 -13.37
C GLY A 392 -5.39 14.94 -13.63
N ALA A 393 -4.32 15.06 -14.40
CA ALA A 393 -3.42 13.95 -14.72
C ALA A 393 -1.98 14.48 -14.87
N THR A 394 -1.02 13.65 -14.49
CA THR A 394 0.40 13.95 -14.66
C THR A 394 1.08 12.82 -15.41
N ASP A 395 2.01 13.18 -16.28
CA ASP A 395 2.84 12.21 -16.96
C ASP A 395 4.06 11.85 -16.10
N ILE A 396 4.11 10.61 -15.64
CA ILE A 396 5.26 10.08 -14.90
C ILE A 396 6.20 9.31 -15.82
N ALA A 397 7.50 9.43 -15.54
CA ALA A 397 8.51 8.55 -16.13
C ALA A 397 8.31 7.10 -15.64
N LEU A 398 8.86 6.13 -16.38
CA LEU A 398 8.88 4.72 -15.99
C LEU A 398 10.32 4.25 -15.78
N PRO A 399 10.56 3.29 -14.86
CA PRO A 399 11.88 2.74 -14.65
C PRO A 399 12.34 1.92 -15.88
N ASN A 400 13.65 1.73 -16.01
CA ASN A 400 14.23 0.97 -17.11
C ASN A 400 13.77 -0.50 -17.07
N ARG A 401 13.03 -0.92 -18.10
CA ARG A 401 12.42 -2.27 -18.18
C ARG A 401 13.41 -3.42 -18.06
N ALA A 402 14.62 -3.27 -18.63
CA ALA A 402 15.64 -4.33 -18.58
C ALA A 402 16.20 -4.46 -17.16
N LYS A 403 16.54 -3.33 -16.52
CA LYS A 403 17.01 -3.31 -15.13
C LYS A 403 15.97 -3.90 -14.17
N VAL A 404 14.70 -3.51 -14.31
CA VAL A 404 13.60 -4.05 -13.48
C VAL A 404 13.45 -5.56 -13.68
N THR A 405 13.55 -6.05 -14.91
CA THR A 405 13.47 -7.50 -15.17
C THR A 405 14.60 -8.26 -14.49
N ILE A 406 15.82 -7.73 -14.51
CA ILE A 406 16.99 -8.36 -13.87
C ILE A 406 16.80 -8.41 -12.35
N ALA A 407 16.52 -7.26 -11.72
CA ALA A 407 16.32 -7.17 -10.27
C ALA A 407 15.18 -8.10 -9.80
N TYR A 408 14.05 -8.09 -10.51
CA TYR A 408 12.92 -8.99 -10.24
C TYR A 408 13.32 -10.47 -10.31
N LEU A 409 14.03 -10.91 -11.36
CA LEU A 409 14.42 -12.32 -11.52
C LEU A 409 15.43 -12.75 -10.47
N GLU A 410 16.36 -11.87 -10.09
CA GLU A 410 17.31 -12.10 -9.01
C GLU A 410 16.57 -12.29 -7.68
N GLU A 411 15.62 -11.42 -7.36
CA GLU A 411 14.87 -11.47 -6.10
C GLU A 411 13.96 -12.70 -6.03
N VAL A 412 13.27 -13.06 -7.12
CA VAL A 412 12.51 -14.32 -7.22
C VAL A 412 13.42 -15.53 -7.05
N THR A 413 14.64 -15.49 -7.58
CA THR A 413 15.62 -16.58 -7.43
C THR A 413 16.07 -16.70 -5.97
N LYS A 414 16.33 -15.59 -5.27
CA LYS A 414 16.64 -15.60 -3.83
C LYS A 414 15.50 -16.19 -3.01
N PHE A 415 14.25 -15.85 -3.35
CA PHE A 415 13.07 -16.41 -2.68
C PHE A 415 13.02 -17.92 -2.86
N ILE A 416 13.13 -18.41 -4.10
CA ILE A 416 13.13 -19.84 -4.40
C ILE A 416 14.25 -20.53 -3.64
N ASP A 417 15.47 -19.99 -3.66
CA ASP A 417 16.62 -20.55 -2.98
C ASP A 417 16.38 -20.71 -1.48
N ARG A 418 15.75 -19.72 -0.84
CA ARG A 418 15.34 -19.77 0.56
C ARG A 418 14.33 -20.90 0.81
N GLU A 419 13.29 -21.00 -0.03
CA GLU A 419 12.22 -21.98 0.15
C GLU A 419 12.66 -23.44 -0.09
N ILE A 420 13.59 -23.66 -1.02
CA ILE A 420 14.05 -25.02 -1.39
C ILE A 420 15.31 -25.46 -0.65
N TYR A 421 15.91 -24.59 0.17
CA TYR A 421 17.18 -24.85 0.84
C TYR A 421 17.17 -26.18 1.63
N PRO A 422 16.16 -26.51 2.46
CA PRO A 422 16.13 -27.78 3.19
C PRO A 422 16.16 -29.01 2.27
N GLN A 423 15.43 -28.96 1.15
CA GLN A 423 15.33 -30.03 0.16
C GLN A 423 16.66 -30.18 -0.60
N VAL A 424 17.28 -29.07 -0.97
CA VAL A 424 18.62 -29.05 -1.59
C VAL A 424 19.66 -29.65 -0.65
N ALA A 425 19.69 -29.23 0.62
CA ALA A 425 20.62 -29.75 1.62
C ALA A 425 20.46 -31.27 1.82
N LYS A 426 19.21 -31.75 1.90
CA LYS A 426 18.89 -33.18 2.01
C LYS A 426 19.39 -33.98 0.80
N LEU A 427 19.15 -33.48 -0.42
CA LEU A 427 19.60 -34.14 -1.64
C LEU A 427 21.12 -34.11 -1.78
N GLN A 428 21.78 -33.03 -1.38
CA GLN A 428 23.25 -32.95 -1.35
C GLN A 428 23.85 -33.96 -0.37
N ALA A 429 23.25 -34.15 0.81
CA ALA A 429 23.67 -35.20 1.74
C ALA A 429 23.47 -36.62 1.15
N GLU A 430 22.36 -36.86 0.44
CA GLU A 430 22.12 -38.11 -0.27
C GLU A 430 23.16 -38.36 -1.38
N ILE A 431 23.53 -37.32 -2.13
CA ILE A 431 24.58 -37.39 -3.15
C ILE A 431 25.91 -37.79 -2.50
N LYS A 432 26.29 -37.19 -1.37
CA LYS A 432 27.51 -37.57 -0.63
C LYS A 432 27.48 -39.02 -0.17
N ARG A 433 26.39 -39.46 0.47
CA ARG A 433 26.25 -40.84 0.99
C ARG A 433 26.23 -41.90 -0.12
N SER A 434 25.71 -41.58 -1.29
CA SER A 434 25.62 -42.51 -2.44
C SER A 434 26.86 -42.53 -3.34
N GLY A 435 27.96 -41.84 -2.97
CA GLY A 435 29.13 -41.68 -3.83
C GLY A 435 28.85 -40.87 -5.10
N GLY A 436 27.79 -40.06 -5.10
CA GLY A 436 27.36 -39.28 -6.25
C GLY A 436 26.74 -40.12 -7.37
N SER A 437 25.82 -41.02 -7.01
CA SER A 437 25.09 -41.84 -7.98
C SER A 437 24.35 -40.97 -9.03
N PRO A 438 24.26 -41.39 -10.31
CA PRO A 438 23.49 -40.70 -11.35
C PRO A 438 22.05 -40.38 -10.92
N LYS A 439 21.41 -41.29 -10.18
CA LYS A 439 20.04 -41.14 -9.68
C LYS A 439 19.90 -39.98 -8.68
N SER A 440 20.80 -39.89 -7.70
CA SER A 440 20.73 -38.84 -6.67
C SER A 440 21.08 -37.45 -7.23
N ILE A 441 22.04 -37.35 -8.15
CA ILE A 441 22.36 -36.07 -8.83
C ILE A 441 21.19 -35.65 -9.73
N ASN A 442 20.59 -36.59 -10.47
CA ASN A 442 19.42 -36.30 -11.30
C ASN A 442 18.22 -35.80 -10.47
N ARG A 443 18.01 -36.31 -9.26
CA ARG A 443 16.96 -35.81 -8.36
C ARG A 443 17.15 -34.34 -8.00
N LEU A 444 18.39 -33.90 -7.76
CA LEU A 444 18.70 -32.49 -7.51
C LEU A 444 18.44 -31.64 -8.75
N GLY A 445 18.82 -32.11 -9.94
CA GLY A 445 18.48 -31.44 -11.20
C GLY A 445 16.97 -31.30 -11.41
N VAL A 446 16.19 -32.35 -11.11
CA VAL A 446 14.72 -32.33 -11.20
C VAL A 446 14.13 -31.33 -10.20
N LEU A 447 14.66 -31.23 -8.99
CA LEU A 447 14.23 -30.22 -8.02
C LEU A 447 14.44 -28.81 -8.60
N TYR A 448 15.63 -28.50 -9.10
CA TYR A 448 15.90 -27.20 -9.72
C TYR A 448 14.97 -26.92 -10.92
N ALA A 449 14.76 -27.90 -11.80
CA ALA A 449 13.87 -27.75 -12.94
C ALA A 449 12.41 -27.49 -12.53
N ARG A 450 11.92 -28.15 -11.47
CA ARG A 450 10.56 -27.95 -10.93
C ARG A 450 10.32 -26.50 -10.48
N TYR A 451 11.36 -25.86 -9.96
CA TYR A 451 11.32 -24.46 -9.53
C TYR A 451 11.78 -23.48 -10.63
N GLY A 452 11.97 -23.92 -11.86
CA GLY A 452 12.34 -23.05 -12.99
C GLY A 452 13.80 -22.61 -13.01
N LEU A 453 14.65 -23.18 -12.14
CA LEU A 453 16.09 -22.89 -12.09
C LEU A 453 16.84 -23.72 -13.15
N TYR A 454 16.48 -23.52 -14.43
CA TYR A 454 16.92 -24.37 -15.53
C TYR A 454 18.43 -24.42 -15.71
N ASP A 455 19.14 -23.30 -15.56
CA ASP A 455 20.61 -23.28 -15.65
C ASP A 455 21.27 -24.18 -14.59
N ARG A 456 20.70 -24.23 -13.38
CA ARG A 456 21.20 -25.09 -12.30
C ARG A 456 20.85 -26.55 -12.58
N ALA A 457 19.64 -26.80 -13.03
CA ALA A 457 19.18 -28.13 -13.41
C ALA A 457 20.04 -28.73 -14.53
N GLU A 458 20.31 -27.95 -15.58
CA GLU A 458 21.15 -28.34 -16.71
C GLU A 458 22.55 -28.74 -16.26
N ARG A 459 23.18 -27.97 -15.35
CA ARG A 459 24.48 -28.32 -14.78
C ARG A 459 24.45 -29.66 -14.07
N GLU A 460 23.42 -29.94 -13.27
CA GLU A 460 23.29 -31.23 -12.58
C GLU A 460 23.04 -32.38 -13.57
N PHE A 461 22.22 -32.20 -14.60
CA PHE A 461 22.01 -33.22 -15.62
C PHE A 461 23.26 -33.49 -16.46
N LYS A 462 24.03 -32.45 -16.81
CA LYS A 462 25.32 -32.61 -17.51
C LYS A 462 26.34 -33.38 -16.65
N LYS A 463 26.38 -33.14 -15.33
CA LYS A 463 27.20 -33.94 -14.39
C LYS A 463 26.78 -35.41 -14.36
N VAL A 464 25.49 -35.71 -14.53
CA VAL A 464 25.03 -37.10 -14.65
C VAL A 464 25.58 -37.74 -15.92
N LEU A 465 25.47 -37.04 -17.06
CA LEU A 465 25.92 -37.54 -18.35
C LEU A 465 27.45 -37.67 -18.49
N SER A 466 28.22 -36.86 -17.77
CA SER A 466 29.68 -37.03 -17.72
C SER A 466 30.10 -38.31 -17.00
N LYS A 467 29.29 -38.81 -16.06
CA LYS A 467 29.51 -40.10 -15.37
C LYS A 467 28.88 -41.28 -16.12
N ASN A 468 27.73 -41.07 -16.72
CA ASN A 468 27.00 -42.08 -17.50
C ASN A 468 26.31 -41.41 -18.69
N GLY A 469 26.97 -41.44 -19.85
CA GLY A 469 26.48 -40.82 -21.08
C GLY A 469 25.13 -41.37 -21.58
N ASN A 470 24.74 -42.56 -21.11
CA ASN A 470 23.52 -43.25 -21.51
C ASN A 470 22.41 -43.16 -20.44
N TYR A 471 22.52 -42.27 -19.46
CA TYR A 471 21.50 -42.13 -18.42
C TYR A 471 20.23 -41.44 -18.97
N VAL A 472 19.30 -42.26 -19.47
CA VAL A 472 18.06 -41.85 -20.16
C VAL A 472 17.29 -40.74 -19.44
N PRO A 473 17.06 -40.78 -18.10
CA PRO A 473 16.33 -39.70 -17.44
C PRO A 473 16.99 -38.32 -17.56
N ALA A 474 18.33 -38.24 -17.53
CA ALA A 474 19.04 -36.97 -17.67
C ALA A 474 18.98 -36.45 -19.12
N LEU A 475 19.03 -37.35 -20.12
CA LEU A 475 18.84 -36.98 -21.54
C LEU A 475 17.43 -36.42 -21.77
N ILE A 476 16.40 -37.09 -21.26
CA ILE A 476 15.01 -36.59 -21.31
C ILE A 476 14.91 -35.23 -20.62
N ASN A 477 15.48 -35.07 -19.42
CA ASN A 477 15.37 -33.83 -18.66
C ASN A 477 16.08 -32.65 -19.34
N LEU A 478 17.25 -32.87 -19.97
CA LEU A 478 17.90 -31.86 -20.80
C LEU A 478 17.04 -31.51 -22.01
N GLY A 479 16.50 -32.50 -22.71
CA GLY A 479 15.58 -32.25 -23.81
C GLY A 479 14.35 -31.44 -23.38
N ASN A 480 13.79 -31.72 -22.20
CA ASN A 480 12.67 -30.96 -21.64
C ASN A 480 13.05 -29.50 -21.34
N ILE A 481 14.25 -29.24 -20.82
CA ILE A 481 14.74 -27.87 -20.60
C ILE A 481 14.85 -27.13 -21.93
N HIS A 482 15.45 -27.73 -22.95
CA HIS A 482 15.55 -27.12 -24.29
C HIS A 482 14.16 -26.87 -24.91
N TYR A 483 13.22 -27.81 -24.73
CA TYR A 483 11.84 -27.67 -25.18
C TYR A 483 11.15 -26.48 -24.51
N LEU A 484 11.31 -26.32 -23.19
CA LEU A 484 10.77 -25.18 -22.43
C LEU A 484 11.40 -23.84 -22.85
N ASN A 485 12.68 -23.85 -23.23
CA ASN A 485 13.39 -22.70 -23.78
C ASN A 485 13.08 -22.43 -25.27
N LYS A 486 12.12 -23.15 -25.85
CA LYS A 486 11.74 -23.10 -27.28
C LYS A 486 12.86 -23.48 -28.25
N ASP A 487 13.95 -24.09 -27.77
CA ASP A 487 14.98 -24.69 -28.60
C ASP A 487 14.57 -26.12 -28.99
N MET A 488 13.64 -26.21 -29.95
CA MET A 488 13.09 -27.50 -30.38
C MET A 488 14.14 -28.40 -31.03
N LYS A 489 15.15 -27.82 -31.69
CA LYS A 489 16.27 -28.57 -32.30
C LYS A 489 17.17 -29.18 -31.22
N GLY A 490 17.54 -28.40 -30.21
CA GLY A 490 18.29 -28.90 -29.06
C GLY A 490 17.50 -29.97 -28.29
N ALA A 491 16.20 -29.75 -28.09
CA ALA A 491 15.31 -30.72 -27.45
C ALA A 491 15.32 -32.07 -28.18
N LEU A 492 15.07 -32.04 -29.50
CA LEU A 492 15.06 -33.24 -30.33
C LEU A 492 16.43 -33.95 -30.34
N SER A 493 17.54 -33.20 -30.33
CA SER A 493 18.89 -33.77 -30.24
C SER A 493 19.07 -34.64 -28.99
N TYR A 494 18.69 -34.15 -27.81
CA TYR A 494 18.75 -34.93 -26.57
C TYR A 494 17.74 -36.08 -26.53
N TYR A 495 16.53 -35.88 -27.06
CA TYR A 495 15.53 -36.96 -27.14
C TYR A 495 15.96 -38.09 -28.07
N ASN A 496 16.62 -37.78 -29.20
CA ASN A 496 17.16 -38.80 -30.09
C ASN A 496 18.29 -39.60 -29.43
N LYS A 497 19.16 -38.96 -28.64
CA LYS A 497 20.14 -39.67 -27.81
C LYS A 497 19.47 -40.59 -26.78
N ALA A 498 18.36 -40.15 -26.18
CA ALA A 498 17.59 -41.01 -25.29
C ALA A 498 16.96 -42.19 -26.05
N TYR A 499 16.49 -41.96 -27.27
CA TYR A 499 15.89 -42.97 -28.15
C TYR A 499 16.90 -44.02 -28.60
N THR A 500 18.14 -43.63 -28.90
CA THR A 500 19.20 -44.60 -29.23
C THR A 500 19.53 -45.55 -28.07
N VAL A 501 19.31 -45.11 -26.82
CA VAL A 501 19.57 -45.93 -25.63
C VAL A 501 18.36 -46.77 -25.24
N ALA A 502 17.15 -46.23 -25.38
CA ALA A 502 15.91 -46.89 -24.96
C ALA A 502 14.78 -46.64 -25.97
N PRO A 503 14.80 -47.30 -27.14
CA PRO A 503 13.86 -47.05 -28.24
C PRO A 503 12.41 -47.40 -27.89
N ASP A 504 12.20 -48.42 -27.04
CA ASP A 504 10.87 -48.87 -26.62
C ASP A 504 10.33 -48.12 -25.39
N ASN A 505 11.06 -47.12 -24.87
CA ASN A 505 10.61 -46.37 -23.70
C ASN A 505 9.49 -45.39 -24.06
N PRO A 506 8.27 -45.55 -23.52
CA PRO A 506 7.13 -44.71 -23.88
C PRO A 506 7.34 -43.22 -23.63
N LYS A 507 8.10 -42.86 -22.56
CA LYS A 507 8.42 -41.46 -22.26
C LYS A 507 9.33 -40.86 -23.31
N VAL A 508 10.31 -41.62 -23.80
CA VAL A 508 11.23 -41.19 -24.85
C VAL A 508 10.50 -41.00 -26.17
N LEU A 509 9.68 -41.98 -26.56
CA LEU A 509 8.84 -41.92 -27.76
C LEU A 509 7.92 -40.69 -27.74
N LEU A 510 7.28 -40.42 -26.60
CA LEU A 510 6.43 -39.24 -26.43
C LEU A 510 7.24 -37.94 -26.56
N CYS A 511 8.42 -37.85 -25.95
CA CYS A 511 9.28 -36.67 -26.06
C CYS A 511 9.73 -36.40 -27.51
N VAL A 512 10.17 -37.44 -28.23
CA VAL A 512 10.54 -37.34 -29.66
C VAL A 512 9.34 -36.92 -30.49
N ALA A 513 8.17 -37.52 -30.26
CA ALA A 513 6.95 -37.20 -31.00
C ALA A 513 6.53 -35.74 -30.80
N ARG A 514 6.51 -35.27 -29.55
CA ARG A 514 6.21 -33.88 -29.22
C ARG A 514 7.17 -32.90 -29.88
N ALA A 515 8.48 -33.17 -29.84
CA ALA A 515 9.46 -32.29 -30.47
C ALA A 515 9.33 -32.26 -32.00
N ASN A 516 9.05 -33.39 -32.66
CA ASN A 516 8.82 -33.42 -34.10
C ASN A 516 7.51 -32.72 -34.50
N HIS A 517 6.47 -32.83 -33.69
CA HIS A 517 5.21 -32.10 -33.90
C HIS A 517 5.43 -30.58 -33.87
N GLU A 518 6.14 -30.05 -32.85
CA GLU A 518 6.49 -28.62 -32.77
C GLU A 518 7.41 -28.15 -33.93
N LEU A 519 8.17 -29.07 -34.53
CA LEU A 519 9.03 -28.80 -35.69
C LEU A 519 8.31 -29.02 -37.03
N GLU A 520 7.03 -29.40 -37.03
CA GLU A 520 6.25 -29.77 -38.22
C GLU A 520 6.88 -30.91 -39.06
N ASN A 521 7.70 -31.74 -38.42
CA ASN A 521 8.40 -32.86 -39.04
C ASN A 521 7.53 -34.13 -39.05
N TYR A 522 6.44 -34.12 -39.82
CA TYR A 522 5.48 -35.24 -39.85
C TYR A 522 6.02 -36.50 -40.56
N GLY A 523 6.98 -36.34 -41.47
CA GLY A 523 7.58 -37.46 -42.23
C GLY A 523 8.58 -38.32 -41.43
N SER A 524 9.15 -37.79 -40.35
CA SER A 524 10.07 -38.55 -39.47
C SER A 524 9.30 -39.44 -38.49
N LEU A 525 8.11 -39.02 -38.05
CA LEU A 525 7.20 -39.79 -37.20
C LEU A 525 6.80 -41.13 -37.85
N GLY A 526 6.66 -41.17 -39.18
CA GLY A 526 6.35 -42.39 -39.93
C GLY A 526 7.48 -43.44 -39.99
N ARG A 527 8.73 -43.10 -39.64
CA ARG A 527 9.83 -44.06 -39.48
C ARG A 527 10.00 -44.56 -38.05
N HIS A 528 9.51 -43.79 -37.08
CA HIS A 528 9.39 -44.17 -35.68
C HIS A 528 8.00 -44.76 -35.44
N THR A 529 7.63 -45.80 -36.20
CA THR A 529 6.37 -46.50 -36.03
C THR A 529 6.33 -47.16 -34.66
N ILE A 530 5.79 -46.41 -33.71
CA ILE A 530 5.04 -46.93 -32.58
C ILE A 530 4.12 -48.00 -33.18
N SER A 531 4.37 -49.27 -32.86
CA SER A 531 3.44 -50.35 -33.19
C SER A 531 2.05 -49.90 -32.77
N SER A 532 1.10 -49.97 -33.71
CA SER A 532 -0.27 -49.47 -33.62
C SER A 532 -1.06 -49.96 -32.38
N ARG A 533 -0.51 -50.90 -31.60
CA ARG A 533 -1.02 -51.31 -30.29
C ARG A 533 -0.74 -50.33 -29.13
N GLN A 534 0.29 -49.47 -29.20
CA GLN A 534 0.63 -48.56 -28.09
C GLN A 534 -0.03 -47.18 -28.19
N LEU A 535 -0.36 -46.70 -29.39
CA LEU A 535 -1.01 -45.40 -29.61
C LEU A 535 -2.46 -45.35 -29.10
N ILE A 536 -3.17 -46.48 -29.11
CA ILE A 536 -4.57 -46.58 -28.66
C ILE A 536 -4.72 -46.39 -27.14
N LEU A 537 -3.63 -46.51 -26.36
CA LEU A 537 -3.67 -46.35 -24.89
C LEU A 537 -3.31 -44.95 -24.38
N ILE A 538 -2.79 -44.06 -25.23
CA ILE A 538 -2.23 -42.76 -24.78
C ILE A 538 -3.20 -41.59 -25.09
N TRP A 539 -4.18 -41.78 -25.97
CA TRP A 539 -4.99 -40.66 -26.48
C TRP A 539 -6.03 -40.06 -25.51
N PRO A 540 -6.46 -40.69 -24.39
CA PRO A 540 -7.33 -40.00 -23.43
C PRO A 540 -6.65 -39.52 -22.14
N CYS A 541 -5.32 -39.61 -21.97
CA CYS A 541 -4.64 -39.15 -20.75
C CYS A 541 -3.88 -37.82 -20.93
N SER A 542 -4.57 -36.83 -21.48
CA SER A 542 -4.24 -35.42 -21.30
C SER A 542 -4.56 -35.02 -19.85
N LEU A 543 -3.70 -35.37 -18.90
CA LEU A 543 -3.62 -34.93 -17.49
C LEU A 543 -3.00 -36.09 -16.71
N LEU A 544 -1.67 -36.16 -16.56
CA LEU A 544 -1.05 -36.58 -15.30
C LEU A 544 0.47 -36.33 -15.30
N ILE A 545 0.84 -35.21 -14.67
CA ILE A 545 1.80 -35.09 -13.57
C ILE A 545 3.26 -35.52 -13.82
N LEU A 546 4.14 -34.52 -13.70
CA LEU A 546 5.50 -34.63 -13.15
C LEU A 546 5.48 -35.39 -11.80
N THR A 547 5.50 -36.72 -11.84
CA THR A 547 5.93 -37.56 -10.71
C THR A 547 7.35 -38.05 -10.93
#